data_AF-A0A836JSZ4-F1
#
_entry.id   AF-A0A836JSZ4-F1
#
_cell.length_a   1.000
_cell.length_b   1.000
_cell.length_c   1.000
_cell.angle_alpha   90.00
_cell.angle_beta   90.00
_cell.angle_gamma   90.00
#
_symmetry.space_group_name_H-M   'P 1'
#
loop_
_entity.id
_entity.type
_entity.pdbx_description
1 polymer ?
#
loop_
_entity_poly.entity_id
_entity_poly.type
_entity_poly.pdbx_seq_one_letter_code
_entity_poly.pdbx_strand_id
1 'polypeptide(L)'
;MSKFVPDKVFLRGVLLHYFNMNKSAAEARRILVQTYGDNALSDTTCRDWFRRFKNNDFELEDKERSGAPKKFQDKELEQLLDEDPSQTLSELGKILQVDESTVSKGLGMIQKQGHWVPYELKPRDVERRFGTCITGDRYRLQSMRLSRALKEKRPLYAQRHDKVILLHDNARPHVAKPVKTYLETLKWEVLPDLLYSPDIAPSDYHLFRSLAHSLCEQKFTSYEDCTKWFDSWISSKDEQFFRRGIHSLPERWSKVVESDGKYFH
;
A
#
# COMPACT_ATOMS: atom_id res chain seq x y z
N MET A 1 1.13 -36.00 -31.42
CA MET A 1 -0.17 -36.30 -30.78
C MET A 1 -0.01 -36.03 -29.29
N SER A 2 -0.80 -35.13 -28.69
CA SER A 2 -0.74 -34.90 -27.25
C SER A 2 -1.13 -36.20 -26.54
N LYS A 3 -0.27 -36.68 -25.62
CA LYS A 3 -0.61 -37.82 -24.76
C LYS A 3 -1.48 -37.28 -23.62
N PHE A 4 -2.79 -37.32 -23.79
CA PHE A 4 -3.72 -37.00 -22.71
C PHE A 4 -3.47 -37.97 -21.54
N VAL A 5 -3.17 -37.41 -20.36
CA VAL A 5 -3.01 -38.17 -19.11
C VAL A 5 -4.28 -37.97 -18.30
N PRO A 6 -5.10 -39.01 -18.09
CA PRO A 6 -6.35 -38.86 -17.38
C PRO A 6 -6.12 -38.60 -15.88
N ASP A 7 -6.82 -37.61 -15.33
CA ASP A 7 -6.85 -37.40 -13.88
C ASP A 7 -7.84 -38.37 -13.19
N LYS A 8 -7.80 -38.39 -11.86
CA LYS A 8 -8.65 -39.30 -11.07
C LYS A 8 -10.14 -38.98 -11.20
N VAL A 9 -10.52 -37.71 -11.34
CA VAL A 9 -11.92 -37.27 -11.42
C VAL A 9 -12.51 -37.67 -12.77
N PHE A 10 -11.74 -37.48 -13.84
CA PHE A 10 -12.04 -37.92 -15.20
C PHE A 10 -12.28 -39.43 -15.24
N LEU A 11 -11.39 -40.25 -14.65
CA LEU A 11 -11.56 -41.71 -14.61
C LEU A 11 -12.82 -42.13 -13.82
N ARG A 12 -13.18 -41.41 -12.76
CA ARG A 12 -14.43 -41.64 -12.02
C ARG A 12 -15.67 -41.27 -12.86
N GLY A 13 -15.59 -40.20 -13.65
CA GLY A 13 -16.64 -39.84 -14.61
C GLY A 13 -16.84 -40.91 -15.69
N VAL A 14 -15.75 -41.51 -16.18
CA VAL A 14 -15.81 -42.64 -17.12
C VAL A 14 -16.43 -43.88 -16.46
N LEU A 15 -16.12 -44.16 -15.19
CA LEU A 15 -16.78 -45.23 -14.44
C LEU A 15 -18.30 -45.00 -14.30
N LEU A 16 -18.73 -43.76 -14.04
CA LEU A 16 -20.15 -43.41 -13.98
C LEU A 16 -20.85 -43.61 -15.33
N HIS A 17 -20.19 -43.25 -16.44
CA HIS A 17 -20.71 -43.53 -17.77
C HIS A 17 -20.93 -45.04 -17.98
N TYR A 18 -19.95 -45.89 -17.64
CA TYR A 18 -20.09 -47.34 -17.77
C TYR A 18 -21.13 -47.94 -16.82
N PHE A 19 -21.32 -47.35 -15.64
CA PHE A 19 -22.41 -47.72 -14.73
C PHE A 19 -23.78 -47.46 -15.38
N ASN A 20 -23.96 -46.29 -16.00
CA ASN A 20 -25.20 -45.94 -16.72
C ASN A 20 -25.45 -46.83 -17.95
N MET A 21 -24.40 -47.40 -18.54
CA MET A 21 -24.49 -48.40 -19.60
C MET A 21 -24.78 -49.83 -19.10
N ASN A 22 -25.10 -50.02 -17.81
CA ASN A 22 -25.32 -51.32 -17.16
C ASN A 22 -24.14 -52.30 -17.27
N LYS A 23 -22.91 -51.79 -17.40
CA LYS A 23 -21.71 -52.64 -17.32
C LYS A 23 -21.40 -52.99 -15.88
N SER A 24 -20.71 -54.10 -15.65
CA SER A 24 -20.15 -54.43 -14.34
C SER A 24 -18.85 -53.67 -14.07
N ALA A 25 -18.48 -53.52 -12.80
CA ALA A 25 -17.22 -52.90 -12.40
C ALA A 25 -15.99 -53.59 -13.01
N ALA A 26 -16.05 -54.91 -13.18
CA ALA A 26 -14.99 -55.71 -13.79
C ALA A 26 -14.83 -55.42 -15.28
N GLU A 27 -15.94 -55.26 -16.02
CA GLU A 27 -15.92 -54.88 -17.43
C GLU A 27 -15.42 -53.44 -17.61
N ALA A 28 -15.91 -52.52 -16.79
CA ALA A 28 -15.46 -51.12 -16.79
C ALA A 28 -13.95 -51.03 -16.55
N ARG A 29 -13.40 -51.81 -15.59
CA ARG A 29 -11.96 -51.90 -15.34
C ARG A 29 -11.19 -52.46 -16.53
N ARG A 30 -11.67 -53.53 -17.18
CA ARG A 30 -11.00 -54.10 -18.37
C ARG A 30 -10.89 -53.05 -19.47
N ILE A 31 -11.97 -52.31 -19.72
CA ILE A 31 -11.98 -51.24 -20.73
C ILE A 31 -11.04 -50.10 -20.32
N LEU A 32 -11.03 -49.68 -19.05
CA LEU A 32 -10.12 -48.64 -18.56
C LEU A 32 -8.64 -49.03 -18.71
N VAL A 33 -8.27 -50.27 -18.38
CA VAL A 33 -6.90 -50.78 -18.56
C VAL A 33 -6.52 -50.83 -20.04
N GLN A 34 -7.45 -51.26 -20.91
CA GLN A 34 -7.22 -51.29 -22.35
C GLN A 34 -7.01 -49.89 -22.95
N THR A 35 -7.75 -48.88 -22.47
CA THR A 35 -7.72 -47.51 -23.00
C THR A 35 -6.60 -46.67 -22.39
N TYR A 36 -6.35 -46.79 -21.08
CA TYR A 36 -5.47 -45.88 -20.32
C TYR A 36 -4.23 -46.56 -19.73
N GLY A 37 -4.08 -47.88 -19.89
CA GLY A 37 -2.90 -48.64 -19.45
C GLY A 37 -2.61 -48.45 -17.96
N ASP A 38 -1.38 -48.07 -17.65
CA ASP A 38 -0.89 -47.87 -16.28
C ASP A 38 -1.59 -46.72 -15.52
N ASN A 39 -2.28 -45.83 -16.23
CA ASN A 39 -3.05 -44.74 -15.62
C ASN A 39 -4.46 -45.16 -15.17
N ALA A 40 -4.84 -46.43 -15.37
CA ALA A 40 -6.16 -46.93 -14.99
C ALA A 40 -6.32 -47.06 -13.45
N LEU A 41 -7.55 -46.92 -12.97
CA LEU A 41 -7.89 -47.11 -11.56
C LEU A 41 -7.72 -48.59 -11.12
N SER A 42 -7.39 -48.78 -9.84
CA SER A 42 -7.29 -50.11 -9.24
C SER A 42 -8.66 -50.81 -9.15
N ASP A 43 -8.66 -52.13 -8.97
CA ASP A 43 -9.87 -52.96 -8.97
C ASP A 43 -10.77 -52.61 -7.79
N THR A 44 -10.13 -52.41 -6.65
CA THR A 44 -10.78 -51.98 -5.41
C THR A 44 -11.44 -50.64 -5.61
N THR A 45 -10.74 -49.66 -6.20
CA THR A 45 -11.31 -48.34 -6.49
C THR A 45 -12.49 -48.43 -7.46
N CYS A 46 -12.39 -49.19 -8.57
CA CYS A 46 -13.52 -49.37 -9.49
C CYS A 46 -14.75 -49.97 -8.79
N ARG A 47 -14.57 -51.02 -7.97
CA ARG A 47 -15.66 -51.66 -7.23
C ARG A 47 -16.28 -50.74 -6.17
N ASP A 48 -15.46 -49.97 -5.45
CA ASP A 48 -15.93 -49.05 -4.41
C ASP A 48 -16.73 -47.89 -5.03
N TRP A 49 -16.31 -47.36 -6.17
CA TRP A 49 -17.08 -46.36 -6.92
C TRP A 49 -18.41 -46.91 -7.44
N PHE A 50 -18.42 -48.13 -7.99
CA PHE A 50 -19.67 -48.80 -8.36
C PHE A 50 -20.60 -49.04 -7.17
N ARG A 51 -20.06 -49.28 -5.97
CA ARG A 51 -20.85 -49.36 -4.73
C ARG A 51 -21.46 -48.00 -4.37
N ARG A 52 -20.70 -46.91 -4.50
CA ARG A 52 -21.20 -45.53 -4.29
C ARG A 52 -22.33 -45.17 -5.26
N PHE A 53 -22.16 -45.47 -6.55
CA PHE A 53 -23.18 -45.19 -7.57
C PHE A 53 -24.48 -45.98 -7.32
N LYS A 54 -24.39 -47.23 -6.83
CA LYS A 54 -25.58 -48.01 -6.41
C LYS A 54 -26.31 -47.39 -5.21
N ASN A 55 -25.59 -46.66 -4.36
CA ASN A 55 -26.14 -45.94 -3.23
C ASN A 55 -26.59 -44.51 -3.60
N ASN A 56 -26.72 -44.20 -4.89
CA ASN A 56 -27.09 -42.88 -5.44
C ASN A 56 -26.10 -41.74 -5.08
N ASP A 57 -24.83 -42.08 -4.81
CA ASP A 57 -23.76 -41.10 -4.59
C ASP A 57 -22.93 -40.93 -5.89
N PHE A 58 -23.23 -39.86 -6.63
CA PHE A 58 -22.61 -39.53 -7.93
C PHE A 58 -21.54 -38.44 -7.84
N GLU A 59 -21.14 -38.04 -6.63
CA GLU A 59 -20.12 -37.01 -6.41
C GLU A 59 -18.72 -37.55 -6.73
N LEU A 60 -18.11 -37.04 -7.80
CA LEU A 60 -16.84 -37.54 -8.35
C LEU A 60 -15.60 -36.99 -7.62
N GLU A 61 -15.76 -35.93 -6.84
CA GLU A 61 -14.68 -35.33 -6.06
C GLU A 61 -14.45 -36.06 -4.73
N ASP A 62 -13.26 -35.90 -4.16
CA ASP A 62 -12.98 -36.39 -2.82
C ASP A 62 -13.66 -35.44 -1.82
N LYS A 63 -14.47 -35.98 -0.91
CA LYS A 63 -15.02 -35.20 0.20
C LYS A 63 -13.88 -34.63 1.04
N GLU A 64 -14.11 -33.44 1.61
CA GLU A 64 -13.19 -32.86 2.57
C GLU A 64 -12.85 -33.89 3.65
N ARG A 65 -11.56 -34.19 3.78
CA ARG A 65 -11.09 -35.10 4.81
C ARG A 65 -11.19 -34.37 6.14
N SER A 66 -11.70 -35.05 7.16
CA SER A 66 -11.57 -34.59 8.54
C SER A 66 -10.07 -34.45 8.84
N GLY A 67 -9.59 -33.21 8.86
CA GLY A 67 -8.23 -32.89 9.25
C GLY A 67 -7.99 -33.21 10.73
N ALA A 68 -6.74 -33.12 11.16
CA ALA A 68 -6.44 -33.17 12.58
C ALA A 68 -7.20 -32.06 13.33
N PRO A 69 -7.77 -32.33 14.52
CA PRO A 69 -8.47 -31.31 15.28
C PRO A 69 -7.53 -30.12 15.57
N LYS A 70 -8.03 -28.89 15.36
CA LYS A 70 -7.29 -27.67 15.67
C LYS A 70 -6.96 -27.66 17.18
N LYS A 71 -5.71 -27.34 17.53
CA LYS A 71 -5.23 -27.33 18.92
C LYS A 71 -5.71 -26.10 19.72
N PHE A 72 -6.08 -25.01 19.06
CA PHE A 72 -6.67 -23.80 19.65
C PHE A 72 -7.64 -23.14 18.65
N GLN A 73 -8.53 -22.27 19.13
CA GLN A 73 -9.45 -21.53 18.25
C GLN A 73 -8.81 -20.24 17.76
N ASP A 74 -9.02 -19.89 16.48
CA ASP A 74 -8.43 -18.68 15.88
C ASP A 74 -8.85 -17.40 16.65
N LYS A 75 -10.05 -17.38 17.25
CA LYS A 75 -10.54 -16.27 18.09
C LYS A 75 -9.76 -16.05 19.39
N GLU A 76 -9.25 -17.12 19.99
CA GLU A 76 -8.46 -17.02 21.22
C GLU A 76 -7.10 -16.38 20.91
N LEU A 77 -6.53 -16.71 19.75
CA LEU A 77 -5.30 -16.09 19.27
C LEU A 77 -5.52 -14.60 18.90
N GLU A 78 -6.65 -14.26 18.27
CA GLU A 78 -7.00 -12.85 17.95
C GLU A 78 -7.11 -11.99 19.22
N GLN A 79 -7.78 -12.48 20.28
CA GLN A 79 -7.92 -11.75 21.54
C GLN A 79 -6.56 -11.44 22.19
N LEU A 80 -5.62 -12.38 22.16
CA LEU A 80 -4.28 -12.16 22.72
C LEU A 80 -3.49 -11.09 21.95
N LEU A 81 -3.68 -11.01 20.63
CA LEU A 81 -3.03 -9.99 19.80
C LEU A 81 -3.68 -8.61 19.94
N ASP A 82 -4.99 -8.54 20.21
CA ASP A 82 -5.69 -7.28 20.49
C ASP A 82 -5.27 -6.67 21.83
N GLU A 83 -4.96 -7.52 22.83
CA GLU A 83 -4.49 -7.07 24.15
C GLU A 83 -3.05 -6.54 24.11
N ASP A 84 -2.15 -7.24 23.43
CA ASP A 84 -0.79 -6.77 23.19
C ASP A 84 -0.26 -7.25 21.83
N PRO A 85 -0.22 -6.36 20.82
CA PRO A 85 0.22 -6.71 19.48
C PRO A 85 1.73 -6.96 19.37
N SER A 86 2.50 -6.82 20.46
CA SER A 86 3.96 -7.00 20.50
C SER A 86 4.42 -8.31 21.13
N GLN A 87 3.49 -9.18 21.56
CA GLN A 87 3.81 -10.47 22.16
C GLN A 87 4.65 -11.36 21.24
N THR A 88 5.56 -12.13 21.85
CA THR A 88 6.40 -13.10 21.13
C THR A 88 5.67 -14.42 20.90
N LEU A 89 6.09 -15.17 19.87
CA LEU A 89 5.55 -16.51 19.60
C LEU A 89 5.72 -17.48 20.78
N SER A 90 6.78 -17.31 21.58
CA SER A 90 7.03 -18.11 22.78
C SER A 90 6.03 -17.81 23.90
N GLU A 91 5.67 -16.54 24.10
CA GLU A 91 4.67 -16.12 25.09
C GLU A 91 3.29 -16.62 24.69
N LEU A 92 2.91 -16.43 23.42
CA LEU A 92 1.67 -16.97 22.86
C LEU A 92 1.60 -18.49 22.99
N GLY A 93 2.70 -19.20 22.73
CA GLY A 93 2.77 -20.66 22.90
C GLY A 93 2.57 -21.12 24.34
N LYS A 94 3.11 -20.37 25.32
CA LYS A 94 2.88 -20.66 26.74
C LYS A 94 1.43 -20.43 27.17
N ILE A 95 0.81 -19.35 26.70
CA ILE A 95 -0.59 -19.01 27.02
C ILE A 95 -1.55 -20.04 26.40
N LEU A 96 -1.33 -20.39 25.13
CA LEU A 96 -2.16 -21.33 24.38
C LEU A 96 -1.78 -22.80 24.63
N GLN A 97 -0.77 -23.08 25.46
CA GLN A 97 -0.23 -24.41 25.75
C GLN A 97 0.13 -25.21 24.49
N VAL A 98 0.66 -24.55 23.47
CA VAL A 98 1.08 -25.14 22.20
C VAL A 98 2.52 -24.78 21.88
N ASP A 99 3.13 -25.57 21.00
CA ASP A 99 4.46 -25.26 20.50
C ASP A 99 4.45 -24.00 19.60
N GLU A 100 5.58 -23.31 19.58
CA GLU A 100 5.79 -22.08 18.80
C GLU A 100 5.49 -22.26 17.31
N SER A 101 5.79 -23.44 16.76
CA SER A 101 5.55 -23.74 15.34
C SER A 101 4.05 -23.85 15.01
N THR A 102 3.23 -24.27 15.97
CA THR A 102 1.77 -24.28 15.85
C THR A 102 1.21 -22.85 15.91
N VAL A 103 1.73 -21.99 16.79
CA VAL A 103 1.37 -20.56 16.83
C VAL A 103 1.73 -19.86 15.51
N SER A 104 2.95 -20.08 15.00
CA SER A 104 3.41 -19.52 13.75
C SER A 104 2.54 -19.92 12.55
N LYS A 105 2.14 -21.20 12.47
CA LYS A 105 1.21 -21.69 11.43
C LYS A 105 -0.20 -21.11 11.58
N GLY A 106 -0.66 -20.90 12.80
CA GLY A 106 -1.97 -20.31 13.08
C GLY A 106 -2.04 -18.81 12.76
N LEU A 107 -0.95 -18.08 12.99
CA LEU A 107 -0.88 -16.65 12.68
C LEU A 107 -0.96 -16.36 11.18
N GLY A 108 -0.29 -17.15 10.33
CA GLY A 108 -0.31 -16.95 8.87
C GLY A 108 0.12 -15.54 8.40
N MET A 109 0.75 -14.76 9.27
CA MET A 109 1.04 -13.33 9.10
C MET A 109 2.55 -13.04 9.16
N ILE A 110 2.93 -11.87 8.64
CA ILE A 110 4.31 -11.35 8.66
C ILE A 110 4.45 -10.38 9.83
N GLN A 111 5.42 -10.62 10.72
CA GLN A 111 5.76 -9.68 11.78
C GLN A 111 6.32 -8.38 11.18
N LYS A 112 5.66 -7.25 11.45
CA LYS A 112 6.16 -5.92 11.08
C LYS A 112 6.81 -5.29 12.30
N GLN A 113 8.00 -4.72 12.12
CA GLN A 113 8.63 -3.96 13.20
C GLN A 113 7.79 -2.73 13.54
N GLY A 114 7.69 -2.42 14.84
CA GLY A 114 7.05 -1.18 15.31
C GLY A 114 7.74 0.05 14.70
N HIS A 115 6.97 1.11 14.48
CA HIS A 115 7.54 2.36 13.99
C HIS A 115 8.36 3.00 15.12
N TRP A 116 9.60 3.37 14.83
CA TRP A 116 10.39 4.20 15.74
C TRP A 116 9.69 5.54 15.94
N VAL A 117 9.16 5.73 17.15
CA VAL A 117 8.65 7.03 17.58
C VAL A 117 9.84 7.80 18.17
N PRO A 118 10.22 8.96 17.63
CA PRO A 118 11.42 9.69 18.07
C PRO A 118 11.42 10.06 19.56
N TYR A 119 10.23 10.17 20.18
CA TYR A 119 10.05 10.57 21.57
C TYR A 119 8.62 10.29 22.07
N GLU A 120 8.47 9.86 23.32
CA GLU A 120 7.17 9.74 23.99
C GLU A 120 6.68 11.12 24.45
N LEU A 121 5.68 11.65 23.73
CA LEU A 121 5.21 13.02 23.95
C LEU A 121 4.41 13.14 25.25
N LYS A 122 4.74 14.14 26.07
CA LYS A 122 3.92 14.51 27.23
C LYS A 122 2.66 15.26 26.75
N PRO A 123 1.56 15.30 27.52
CA PRO A 123 0.33 16.01 27.13
C PRO A 123 0.55 17.48 26.70
N ARG A 124 1.50 18.18 27.35
CA ARG A 124 1.90 19.54 26.97
C ARG A 124 2.60 19.62 25.61
N ASP A 125 3.39 18.61 25.25
CA ASP A 125 4.05 18.53 23.94
C ASP A 125 3.03 18.20 22.84
N VAL A 126 1.99 17.42 23.16
CA VAL A 126 0.84 17.17 22.27
C VAL A 126 0.07 18.46 22.02
N GLU A 127 -0.28 19.20 23.05
CA GLU A 127 -1.00 20.48 22.93
C GLU A 127 -0.18 21.54 22.17
N ARG A 128 1.12 21.63 22.46
CA ARG A 128 2.06 22.49 21.72
C ARG A 128 2.23 22.03 20.27
N ARG A 129 2.17 20.73 19.97
CA ARG A 129 2.12 20.21 18.60
C ARG A 129 0.84 20.64 17.91
N PHE A 130 -0.33 20.54 18.55
CA PHE A 130 -1.59 21.05 18.01
C PHE A 130 -1.54 22.55 17.68
N GLY A 131 -0.92 23.37 18.55
CA GLY A 131 -0.72 24.81 18.30
C GLY A 131 0.35 25.15 17.26
N THR A 132 1.29 24.25 17.00
CA THR A 132 2.37 24.44 16.01
C THR A 132 2.10 23.79 14.66
N CYS A 133 1.10 22.90 14.56
CA CYS A 133 0.61 22.36 13.29
C CYS A 133 0.25 23.50 12.32
N ILE A 134 0.56 23.31 11.03
CA ILE A 134 0.08 24.21 9.98
C ILE A 134 -1.43 24.04 9.91
N THR A 135 -2.19 24.99 10.46
CA THR A 135 -3.65 25.08 10.31
C THR A 135 -3.98 25.90 9.07
N GLY A 136 -5.24 25.83 8.61
CA GLY A 136 -5.71 26.67 7.50
C GLY A 136 -5.49 28.17 7.77
N ASP A 137 -5.73 28.62 9.00
CA ASP A 137 -5.48 30.02 9.38
C ASP A 137 -4.00 30.39 9.38
N ARG A 138 -3.13 29.48 9.83
CA ARG A 138 -1.67 29.71 9.78
C ARG A 138 -1.18 29.77 8.34
N TYR A 139 -1.68 28.91 7.47
CA TYR A 139 -1.35 28.95 6.04
C TYR A 139 -1.89 30.20 5.35
N ARG A 140 -3.12 30.64 5.69
CA ARG A 140 -3.67 31.92 5.24
C ARG A 140 -2.74 33.08 5.62
N LEU A 141 -2.24 33.10 6.85
CA LEU A 141 -1.31 34.13 7.29
C LEU A 141 0.01 34.11 6.49
N GLN A 142 0.54 32.93 6.14
CA GLN A 142 1.70 32.84 5.24
C GLN A 142 1.37 33.36 3.83
N SER A 143 0.20 33.04 3.31
CA SER A 143 -0.28 33.57 2.01
C SER A 143 -0.36 35.10 2.01
N MET A 144 -0.82 35.70 3.13
CA MET A 144 -0.83 37.15 3.30
C MET A 144 0.57 37.76 3.28
N ARG A 145 1.52 37.13 3.98
CA ARG A 145 2.93 37.56 4.00
C ARG A 145 3.56 37.44 2.61
N LEU A 146 3.28 36.34 1.91
CA LEU A 146 3.74 36.12 0.54
C LEU A 146 3.18 37.18 -0.42
N SER A 147 1.88 37.48 -0.35
CA SER A 147 1.26 38.52 -1.17
C SER A 147 1.90 39.89 -0.95
N ARG A 148 2.16 40.26 0.31
CA ARG A 148 2.86 41.49 0.66
C ARG A 148 4.28 41.52 0.09
N ALA A 149 5.05 40.46 0.31
CA ALA A 149 6.42 40.35 -0.18
C ALA A 149 6.50 40.40 -1.72
N LEU A 150 5.52 39.81 -2.43
CA LEU A 150 5.44 39.88 -3.88
C LEU A 150 5.18 41.30 -4.37
N LYS A 151 4.26 42.03 -3.73
CA LYS A 151 4.00 43.44 -4.05
C LYS A 151 5.23 44.32 -3.83
N GLU A 152 5.94 44.11 -2.72
CA GLU A 152 7.15 44.88 -2.38
C GLU A 152 8.33 44.54 -3.31
N LYS A 153 8.61 43.25 -3.54
CA LYS A 153 9.78 42.80 -4.31
C LYS A 153 9.57 42.75 -5.81
N ARG A 154 8.32 42.69 -6.29
CA ARG A 154 7.97 42.58 -7.72
C ARG A 154 6.79 43.50 -8.08
N PRO A 155 6.94 44.83 -7.97
CA PRO A 155 5.85 45.79 -8.16
C PRO A 155 5.25 45.78 -9.57
N LEU A 156 6.06 45.45 -10.59
CA LEU A 156 5.62 45.39 -11.99
C LEU A 156 4.96 44.05 -12.38
N TYR A 157 4.88 43.07 -11.48
CA TYR A 157 4.42 41.73 -11.83
C TYR A 157 2.95 41.72 -12.26
N ALA A 158 2.09 42.43 -11.52
CA ALA A 158 0.67 42.54 -11.85
C ALA A 158 0.42 43.23 -13.20
N GLN A 159 1.30 44.16 -13.60
CA GLN A 159 1.19 44.86 -14.88
C GLN A 159 1.65 43.98 -16.06
N ARG A 160 2.62 43.09 -15.85
CA ARG A 160 3.26 42.30 -16.92
C ARG A 160 2.64 40.92 -17.14
N HIS A 161 2.14 40.29 -16.09
CA HIS A 161 1.75 38.88 -16.12
C HIS A 161 0.27 38.63 -15.84
N ASP A 162 -0.55 39.69 -15.72
CA ASP A 162 -2.00 39.69 -15.48
C ASP A 162 -2.41 39.10 -14.11
N LYS A 163 -1.96 37.87 -13.79
CA LYS A 163 -2.27 37.13 -12.55
C LYS A 163 -1.07 36.33 -12.03
N VAL A 164 -1.09 36.05 -10.73
CA VAL A 164 -0.16 35.10 -10.10
C VAL A 164 -0.73 33.70 -10.22
N ILE A 165 0.09 32.76 -10.68
CA ILE A 165 -0.21 31.33 -10.68
C ILE A 165 0.48 30.71 -9.47
N LEU A 166 -0.30 30.12 -8.56
CA LEU A 166 0.16 29.45 -7.35
C LEU A 166 0.09 27.94 -7.55
N LEU A 167 1.22 27.28 -7.32
CA LEU A 167 1.32 25.83 -7.24
C LEU A 167 1.60 25.44 -5.78
N HIS A 168 0.71 24.65 -5.19
CA HIS A 168 0.86 24.08 -3.86
C HIS A 168 0.10 22.75 -3.78
N ASP A 169 0.48 21.88 -2.82
CA ASP A 169 -0.16 20.59 -2.62
C ASP A 169 -1.55 20.71 -1.98
N ASN A 170 -2.34 19.64 -2.11
CA ASN A 170 -3.72 19.56 -1.65
C ASN A 170 -3.86 19.24 -0.14
N ALA A 171 -2.84 19.54 0.67
CA ALA A 171 -2.88 19.31 2.10
C ALA A 171 -4.09 20.00 2.75
N ARG A 172 -4.67 19.36 3.79
CA ARG A 172 -5.90 19.86 4.47
C ARG A 172 -5.86 21.36 4.81
N PRO A 173 -4.74 21.93 5.29
CA PRO A 173 -4.66 23.37 5.57
C PRO A 173 -4.79 24.23 4.32
N HIS A 174 -4.29 23.78 3.17
CA HIS A 174 -4.24 24.56 1.93
C HIS A 174 -5.60 24.62 1.22
N VAL A 175 -6.41 23.56 1.37
CA VAL A 175 -7.79 23.52 0.84
C VAL A 175 -8.83 24.10 1.80
N ALA A 176 -8.42 24.57 2.97
CA ALA A 176 -9.32 25.12 3.96
C ALA A 176 -10.06 26.36 3.41
N LYS A 177 -11.35 26.49 3.78
CA LYS A 177 -12.19 27.64 3.42
C LYS A 177 -11.51 29.01 3.59
N PRO A 178 -10.87 29.33 4.74
CA PRO A 178 -10.21 30.63 4.92
C PRO A 178 -9.07 30.89 3.93
N VAL A 179 -8.40 29.85 3.42
CA VAL A 179 -7.34 29.97 2.42
C VAL A 179 -7.94 30.22 1.04
N LYS A 180 -8.92 29.39 0.63
CA LYS A 180 -9.61 29.54 -0.66
C LYS A 180 -10.20 30.94 -0.84
N THR A 181 -10.96 31.42 0.15
CA THR A 181 -11.56 32.76 0.13
C THR A 181 -10.51 33.87 0.02
N TYR A 182 -9.34 33.69 0.66
CA TYR A 182 -8.27 34.67 0.57
C TYR A 182 -7.58 34.67 -0.81
N LEU A 183 -7.30 33.49 -1.38
CA LEU A 183 -6.71 33.37 -2.72
C LEU A 183 -7.65 33.92 -3.81
N GLU A 184 -8.96 33.70 -3.67
CA GLU A 184 -10.00 34.31 -4.51
C GLU A 184 -9.96 35.85 -4.42
N THR A 185 -9.82 36.40 -3.21
CA THR A 185 -9.70 37.86 -2.99
C THR A 185 -8.46 38.43 -3.68
N LEU A 186 -7.36 37.68 -3.72
CA LEU A 186 -6.13 38.08 -4.41
C LEU A 186 -6.21 37.90 -5.93
N LYS A 187 -7.24 37.22 -6.46
CA LYS A 187 -7.37 36.79 -7.86
C LYS A 187 -6.18 35.94 -8.33
N TRP A 188 -5.64 35.11 -7.44
CA TRP A 188 -4.58 34.18 -7.80
C TRP A 188 -5.19 32.93 -8.40
N GLU A 189 -4.57 32.42 -9.46
CA GLU A 189 -4.95 31.15 -10.07
C GLU A 189 -4.20 30.03 -9.36
N VAL A 190 -4.95 29.07 -8.81
CA VAL A 190 -4.36 27.87 -8.21
C VAL A 190 -4.27 26.81 -9.29
N LEU A 191 -3.06 26.34 -9.57
CA LEU A 191 -2.83 25.30 -10.56
C LEU A 191 -3.40 23.97 -10.01
N PRO A 192 -4.18 23.20 -10.81
CA PRO A 192 -4.74 21.94 -10.35
C PRO A 192 -3.62 20.93 -10.11
N ASP A 193 -3.45 20.51 -8.85
CA ASP A 193 -2.41 19.57 -8.47
C ASP A 193 -2.92 18.12 -8.42
N LEU A 194 -2.02 17.18 -8.72
CA LEU A 194 -2.26 15.75 -8.61
C LEU A 194 -2.04 15.33 -7.15
N LEU A 195 -2.95 14.52 -6.63
CA LEU A 195 -2.87 14.06 -5.25
C LEU A 195 -1.61 13.20 -5.07
N TYR A 196 -0.78 13.52 -4.07
CA TYR A 196 0.45 12.79 -3.75
C TYR A 196 1.55 12.85 -4.81
N SER A 197 1.76 13.98 -5.47
CA SER A 197 2.79 14.10 -6.53
C SER A 197 3.97 15.01 -6.13
N PRO A 198 4.82 14.61 -5.17
CA PRO A 198 6.02 15.38 -4.81
C PRO A 198 7.04 15.46 -5.97
N ASP A 199 6.96 14.55 -6.94
CA ASP A 199 7.77 14.51 -8.16
C ASP A 199 7.40 15.60 -9.18
N ILE A 200 6.26 16.28 -9.02
CA ILE A 200 5.86 17.45 -9.83
C ILE A 200 5.83 18.76 -9.04
N ALA A 201 6.14 18.75 -7.74
CA ALA A 201 6.20 19.95 -6.92
C ALA A 201 7.63 20.52 -6.87
N PRO A 202 7.90 21.72 -7.43
CA PRO A 202 9.25 22.30 -7.47
C PRO A 202 9.87 22.54 -6.09
N SER A 203 9.02 22.77 -5.08
CA SER A 203 9.44 22.79 -3.69
C SER A 203 10.11 21.49 -3.28
N ASP A 204 9.50 20.35 -3.60
CA ASP A 204 9.90 19.04 -3.10
C ASP A 204 11.07 18.45 -3.91
N TYR A 205 10.92 18.34 -5.23
CA TYR A 205 11.94 17.68 -6.05
C TYR A 205 13.23 18.49 -6.23
N HIS A 206 13.20 19.81 -5.99
CA HIS A 206 14.33 20.71 -6.25
C HIS A 206 14.79 21.47 -5.00
N LEU A 207 13.94 22.34 -4.43
CA LEU A 207 14.33 23.21 -3.32
C LEU A 207 14.65 22.39 -2.05
N PHE A 208 13.69 21.61 -1.57
CA PHE A 208 13.82 20.78 -0.38
C PHE A 208 14.77 19.61 -0.60
N ARG A 209 14.84 19.05 -1.81
CA ARG A 209 15.89 18.07 -2.15
C ARG A 209 17.29 18.65 -1.96
N SER A 210 17.55 19.86 -2.46
CA SER A 210 18.84 20.53 -2.26
C SER A 210 19.07 20.90 -0.79
N LEU A 211 18.03 21.36 -0.10
CA LEU A 211 18.09 21.73 1.32
C LEU A 211 18.43 20.52 2.20
N ALA A 212 17.77 19.39 1.97
CA ALA A 212 18.00 18.15 2.72
C ALA A 212 19.45 17.69 2.64
N HIS A 213 20.06 17.77 1.44
CA HIS A 213 21.48 17.48 1.28
C HIS A 213 22.37 18.44 2.08
N SER A 214 22.06 19.74 2.06
CA SER A 214 22.82 20.73 2.84
C SER A 214 22.62 20.59 4.35
N LEU A 215 21.50 20.04 4.79
CA LEU A 215 21.18 19.82 6.21
C LEU A 215 21.84 18.57 6.80
N CYS A 216 22.24 17.59 5.99
CA CYS A 216 22.70 16.27 6.44
C CYS A 216 23.87 16.32 7.46
N GLU A 217 24.69 17.37 7.42
CA GLU A 217 25.87 17.53 8.28
C GLU A 217 25.71 18.64 9.33
N GLN A 218 24.55 19.29 9.39
CA GLN A 218 24.32 20.45 10.24
C GLN A 218 23.75 20.04 11.59
N LYS A 219 24.26 20.67 12.66
CA LYS A 219 23.73 20.55 14.02
C LYS A 219 23.43 21.95 14.55
N PHE A 220 22.16 22.24 14.77
CA PHE A 220 21.73 23.53 15.30
C PHE A 220 21.59 23.46 16.81
N THR A 221 22.10 24.48 17.49
CA THR A 221 22.03 24.58 18.97
C THR A 221 20.87 25.47 19.43
N SER A 222 20.30 26.27 18.52
CA SER A 222 19.16 27.14 18.79
C SER A 222 18.29 27.38 17.56
N TYR A 223 17.09 27.93 17.76
CA TYR A 223 16.22 28.36 16.67
C TYR A 223 16.81 29.51 15.86
N GLU A 224 17.50 30.44 16.51
CA GLU A 224 18.15 31.58 15.85
C GLU A 224 19.29 31.14 14.94
N ASP A 225 20.09 30.16 15.42
CA ASP A 225 21.15 29.52 14.65
C ASP A 225 20.61 28.85 13.37
N CYS A 226 19.54 28.05 13.50
CA CYS A 226 18.83 27.45 12.37
C CYS A 226 18.29 28.51 11.40
N THR A 227 17.72 29.60 11.92
CA THR A 227 17.17 30.69 11.08
C THR A 227 18.25 31.41 10.30
N LYS A 228 19.36 31.79 10.96
CA LYS A 228 20.51 32.44 10.31
C LYS A 228 21.14 31.56 9.24
N TRP A 229 21.29 30.26 9.53
CA TRP A 229 21.79 29.30 8.57
C TRP A 229 20.87 29.20 7.35
N PHE A 230 19.55 29.11 7.57
CA PHE A 230 18.57 29.05 6.48
C PHE A 230 18.61 30.31 5.61
N ASP A 231 18.67 31.50 6.22
CA ASP A 231 18.77 32.77 5.50
C ASP A 231 20.06 32.86 4.68
N SER A 232 21.18 32.41 5.23
CA SER A 232 22.46 32.30 4.53
C SER A 232 22.38 31.31 3.37
N TRP A 233 21.77 30.14 3.59
CA TRP A 233 21.60 29.12 2.56
C TRP A 233 20.72 29.60 1.41
N ILE A 234 19.59 30.25 1.69
CA ILE A 234 18.73 30.84 0.65
C ILE A 234 19.49 31.92 -0.12
N SER A 235 20.22 32.79 0.58
CA SER A 235 21.00 33.87 -0.04
C SER A 235 22.17 33.36 -0.89
N SER A 236 22.67 32.16 -0.61
CA SER A 236 23.73 31.52 -1.40
C SER A 236 23.26 30.99 -2.76
N LYS A 237 21.94 30.84 -2.97
CA LYS A 237 21.39 30.33 -4.23
C LYS A 237 21.25 31.45 -5.25
N ASP A 238 21.73 31.20 -6.45
CA ASP A 238 21.61 32.13 -7.57
C ASP A 238 20.20 32.09 -8.21
N GLU A 239 19.89 33.07 -9.05
CA GLU A 239 18.60 33.10 -9.76
C GLU A 239 18.41 31.84 -10.62
N GLN A 240 19.49 31.35 -11.24
CA GLN A 240 19.43 30.16 -12.11
C GLN A 240 19.04 28.91 -11.34
N PHE A 241 19.41 28.77 -10.06
CA PHE A 241 18.95 27.70 -9.21
C PHE A 241 17.42 27.67 -9.14
N PHE A 242 16.76 28.78 -8.83
CA PHE A 242 15.29 28.84 -8.75
C PHE A 242 14.65 28.66 -10.14
N ARG A 243 15.25 29.24 -11.18
CA ARG A 243 14.77 29.10 -12.55
C ARG A 243 14.77 27.66 -13.01
N ARG A 244 15.87 26.92 -12.82
CA ARG A 244 15.99 25.51 -13.19
C ARG A 244 14.92 24.66 -12.52
N GLY A 245 14.64 24.93 -11.23
CA GLY A 245 13.56 24.27 -10.50
C GLY A 245 12.23 24.38 -11.24
N ILE A 246 11.81 25.61 -11.60
CA ILE A 246 10.54 25.85 -12.29
C ILE A 246 10.56 25.34 -13.75
N HIS A 247 11.63 25.57 -14.50
CA HIS A 247 11.72 25.18 -15.92
C HIS A 247 11.84 23.66 -16.15
N SER A 248 12.09 22.87 -15.10
CA SER A 248 12.02 21.41 -15.20
C SER A 248 10.59 20.84 -15.14
N LEU A 249 9.58 21.67 -14.84
CA LEU A 249 8.17 21.25 -14.79
C LEU A 249 7.67 20.62 -16.10
N PRO A 250 7.88 21.21 -17.30
CA PRO A 250 7.39 20.63 -18.54
C PRO A 250 7.97 19.25 -18.84
N GLU A 251 9.27 19.05 -18.62
CA GLU A 251 9.92 17.75 -18.79
C GLU A 251 9.36 16.70 -17.82
N ARG A 252 9.12 17.10 -16.56
CA ARG A 252 8.51 16.24 -15.55
C ARG A 252 7.08 15.86 -15.92
N TRP A 253 6.27 16.81 -16.37
CA TRP A 253 4.92 16.53 -16.86
C TRP A 253 4.92 15.57 -18.05
N SER A 254 5.86 15.73 -18.99
CA SER A 254 6.04 14.76 -20.08
C SER A 254 6.33 13.35 -19.56
N LYS A 255 7.22 13.21 -18.56
CA LYS A 255 7.53 11.91 -17.94
C LYS A 255 6.33 11.29 -17.22
N VAL A 256 5.48 12.10 -16.57
CA VAL A 256 4.22 11.61 -15.97
C VAL A 256 3.32 11.01 -17.04
N VAL A 257 3.18 11.70 -18.18
CA VAL A 257 2.36 11.23 -19.31
C VAL A 257 2.95 9.96 -19.92
N GLU A 258 4.26 9.93 -20.18
CA GLU A 258 4.97 8.76 -20.72
C GLU A 258 4.90 7.53 -19.78
N SER A 259 4.74 7.77 -18.48
CA SER A 259 4.65 6.73 -17.45
C SER A 259 3.22 6.31 -17.14
N ASP A 260 2.22 6.73 -17.93
CA ASP A 260 0.79 6.51 -17.68
C ASP A 260 0.36 6.91 -16.25
N GLY A 261 0.91 8.02 -15.74
CA GLY A 261 0.63 8.52 -14.39
C GLY A 261 1.38 7.81 -13.26
N LYS A 262 2.28 6.87 -13.56
CA LYS A 262 3.17 6.26 -12.55
C LYS A 262 4.32 7.21 -12.19
N TYR A 263 4.88 7.03 -11.00
CA TYR A 263 6.10 7.72 -10.59
C TYR A 263 7.27 7.39 -11.51
N PHE A 264 8.14 8.38 -11.69
CA PHE A 264 9.39 8.28 -12.45
C PHE A 264 10.57 8.76 -11.59
N HIS A 265 11.77 8.35 -11.97
CA HIS A 265 13.01 8.69 -11.27
C HIS A 265 13.94 9.53 -12.15
#